data_AF-A0A6N2ZZ74-F1
#
_entry.id   AF-A0A6N2ZZ74-F1
#
_cell.length_a   1.000
_cell.length_b   1.000
_cell.length_c   1.000
_cell.angle_alpha   90.00
_cell.angle_beta   90.00
_cell.angle_gamma   90.00
#
_symmetry.space_group_name_H-M   'P 1'
#
loop_
_entity.id
_entity.type
_entity.pdbx_description
1 polymer ?
#
loop_
_entity_poly.entity_id
_entity_poly.type
_entity_poly.pdbx_seq_one_letter_code
_entity_poly.pdbx_strand_id
1 'polypeptide(L)'
;MNRKEMLQTVKQNLRLGTEDHDLIISDLILTVCDYCNLDPDCVPDILEPFVRKKAKGIIDYEAVEGNGYNPEIASIKEGDGSITWAQTEGNTKASIYGLSESDKAGLRRHRRLRGYAKPVCKNV
;
A
#
# COMPACT_ATOMS: atom_id res chain seq x y z
N MET A 1 -2.86 17.83 0.70
CA MET A 1 -3.45 17.63 -0.64
C MET A 1 -4.68 16.71 -0.57
N ASN A 2 -5.57 16.73 -1.56
CA ASN A 2 -6.64 15.72 -1.66
C ASN A 2 -6.13 14.42 -2.30
N ARG A 3 -6.92 13.34 -2.25
CA ARG A 3 -6.55 12.02 -2.82
C ARG A 3 -6.10 12.09 -4.29
N LYS A 4 -6.78 12.88 -5.13
CA LYS A 4 -6.44 12.98 -6.57
C LYS A 4 -5.10 13.68 -6.78
N GLU A 5 -4.85 14.75 -6.02
CA GLU A 5 -3.57 15.45 -6.01
C GLU A 5 -2.43 14.54 -5.53
N MET A 6 -2.67 13.73 -4.49
CA MET A 6 -1.71 12.73 -4.00
C MET A 6 -1.40 11.68 -5.05
N LEU A 7 -2.43 11.14 -5.71
CA LEU A 7 -2.27 10.17 -6.81
C LEU A 7 -1.42 10.77 -7.93
N GLN A 8 -1.74 11.99 -8.37
CA GLN A 8 -1.00 12.66 -9.43
C GLN A 8 0.47 12.89 -9.06
N THR A 9 0.72 13.32 -7.82
CA THR A 9 2.07 13.56 -7.30
C THR A 9 2.87 12.26 -7.27
N VAL A 10 2.28 11.17 -6.76
CA VAL A 10 2.92 9.85 -6.72
C VAL A 10 3.22 9.34 -8.13
N LYS A 11 2.26 9.44 -9.07
CA LYS A 11 2.47 9.06 -10.48
C LYS A 11 3.62 9.81 -11.12
N GLN A 12 3.66 11.14 -10.96
CA GLN A 12 4.74 11.98 -11.50
C GLN A 12 6.10 11.59 -10.92
N ASN A 13 6.17 11.37 -9.60
CA ASN A 13 7.43 10.99 -8.94
C ASN A 13 7.90 9.57 -9.29
N LEU A 14 6.97 8.65 -9.57
CA LEU A 14 7.27 7.31 -10.09
C LEU A 14 7.51 7.29 -11.61
N ARG A 15 7.30 8.41 -12.30
CA ARG A 15 7.41 8.54 -13.76
C ARG A 15 6.50 7.57 -14.52
N LEU A 16 5.30 7.34 -13.97
CA LEU A 16 4.28 6.49 -14.61
C LEU A 16 3.56 7.31 -15.68
N GLY A 17 3.67 6.86 -16.93
CA GLY A 17 3.06 7.52 -18.10
C GLY A 17 1.66 7.02 -18.46
N THR A 18 1.24 5.88 -17.89
CA THR A 18 -0.07 5.25 -18.15
C THR A 18 -0.97 5.32 -16.91
N GLU A 19 -2.24 4.95 -17.06
CA GLU A 19 -3.23 4.90 -15.98
C GLU A 19 -3.34 3.50 -15.33
N ASP A 20 -2.52 2.54 -15.76
CA ASP A 20 -2.63 1.13 -15.39
C ASP A 20 -2.50 0.89 -13.86
N HIS A 21 -1.78 1.77 -13.18
CA HIS A 21 -1.52 1.69 -11.73
C HIS A 21 -2.35 2.67 -10.89
N ASP A 22 -3.24 3.45 -11.51
CA ASP A 22 -4.00 4.50 -10.81
C ASP A 22 -4.91 3.92 -9.74
N LEU A 23 -5.54 2.77 -10.04
CA LEU A 23 -6.39 2.06 -9.10
C LEU A 23 -5.58 1.56 -7.89
N ILE A 24 -4.40 0.97 -8.13
CA ILE A 24 -3.50 0.49 -7.07
C ILE A 24 -3.09 1.65 -6.18
N ILE A 25 -2.64 2.76 -6.76
CA ILE A 25 -2.21 3.95 -6.00
C ILE A 25 -3.38 4.54 -5.21
N SER A 26 -4.57 4.65 -5.82
CA SER A 26 -5.77 5.17 -5.16
C SER A 26 -6.20 4.32 -3.98
N ASP A 27 -6.20 2.99 -4.13
CA ASP A 27 -6.54 2.06 -3.05
C ASP A 27 -5.55 2.14 -1.89
N LEU A 28 -4.27 2.33 -2.22
CA LEU A 28 -3.21 2.50 -1.23
C LEU A 28 -3.37 3.79 -0.42
N ILE A 29 -3.73 4.89 -1.08
CA ILE A 29 -4.03 6.16 -0.40
C ILE A 29 -5.20 5.97 0.56
N LEU A 30 -6.28 5.32 0.13
CA LEU A 30 -7.45 5.05 0.97
C LEU A 30 -7.07 4.18 2.17
N THR A 31 -6.33 3.10 1.96
CA THR A 31 -5.86 2.20 3.02
C THR A 31 -5.01 2.94 4.05
N VAL A 32 -4.11 3.84 3.62
CA VAL A 32 -3.30 4.67 4.50
C VAL A 32 -4.17 5.67 5.27
N CYS A 33 -5.14 6.31 4.61
CA CYS A 33 -6.08 7.23 5.25
C CYS A 33 -6.91 6.52 6.32
N ASP A 34 -7.45 5.35 6.02
CA ASP A 34 -8.24 4.54 6.95
C ASP A 34 -7.42 4.14 8.17
N TYR A 35 -6.19 3.66 7.97
CA TYR A 35 -5.30 3.28 9.07
C TYR A 35 -4.93 4.48 9.96
N CYS A 36 -4.64 5.62 9.34
CA CYS A 36 -4.24 6.84 10.03
C CYS A 36 -5.42 7.66 10.58
N ASN A 37 -6.67 7.26 10.33
CA ASN A 37 -7.88 8.03 10.61
C ASN A 37 -7.83 9.45 9.99
N LEU A 38 -7.47 9.54 8.71
CA LEU A 38 -7.39 10.78 7.95
C LEU A 38 -8.53 10.86 6.95
N ASP A 39 -9.00 12.08 6.69
CA ASP A 39 -9.95 12.34 5.63
C ASP A 39 -9.23 12.26 4.26
N PRO A 40 -9.72 11.44 3.30
CA PRO A 40 -9.16 11.32 1.96
C PRO A 40 -9.08 12.64 1.16
N ASP A 41 -9.89 13.64 1.49
CA ASP A 41 -9.81 14.97 0.87
C ASP A 41 -8.72 15.86 1.49
N CYS A 42 -8.04 15.34 2.53
CA CYS A 42 -7.22 16.09 3.47
C CYS A 42 -5.96 15.29 3.85
N VAL A 43 -5.24 14.78 2.85
CA VAL A 43 -4.05 13.93 3.02
C VAL A 43 -2.80 14.80 3.25
N PRO A 44 -2.03 14.57 4.35
CA PRO A 44 -0.76 15.24 4.58
C PRO A 44 0.31 14.88 3.54
N ASP A 45 1.04 15.89 3.06
CA ASP A 45 2.07 15.71 2.03
C ASP A 45 3.25 14.85 2.50
N ILE A 46 3.50 14.79 3.82
CA ILE A 46 4.51 13.92 4.44
C ILE A 46 4.24 12.41 4.22
N LEU A 47 3.01 12.03 3.85
CA LEU A 47 2.66 10.65 3.53
C LEU A 47 2.99 10.28 2.07
N GLU A 48 3.28 11.24 1.20
CA GLU A 48 3.63 10.98 -0.20
C GLU A 48 4.80 9.99 -0.33
N PRO A 49 5.94 10.14 0.38
CA PRO A 49 7.07 9.23 0.23
C PRO A 49 6.72 7.81 0.67
N PHE A 50 5.82 7.66 1.64
CA PHE A 50 5.35 6.37 2.11
C PHE A 50 4.50 5.68 1.04
N VAL A 51 3.47 6.37 0.55
CA VAL A 51 2.59 5.85 -0.51
C VAL A 51 3.39 5.53 -1.76
N ARG A 52 4.31 6.42 -2.16
CA ARG A 52 5.20 6.22 -3.31
C ARG A 52 6.05 4.96 -3.16
N LYS A 53 6.72 4.79 -2.01
CA LYS A 53 7.57 3.62 -1.76
C LYS A 53 6.75 2.33 -1.82
N LYS A 54 5.56 2.33 -1.23
CA LYS A 54 4.69 1.15 -1.21
C LYS A 54 4.12 0.82 -2.59
N ALA A 55 3.63 1.81 -3.32
CA ALA A 55 3.16 1.64 -4.70
C ALA A 55 4.28 1.11 -5.61
N LYS A 56 5.50 1.64 -5.49
CA LYS A 56 6.66 1.12 -6.20
C LYS A 56 6.91 -0.36 -5.89
N GLY A 57 6.82 -0.75 -4.62
CA GLY A 57 7.00 -2.14 -4.20
C GLY A 57 5.99 -3.10 -4.84
N ILE A 58 4.73 -2.68 -4.99
CA ILE A 58 3.70 -3.48 -5.68
C ILE A 58 4.01 -3.59 -7.17
N ILE A 59 4.36 -2.48 -7.83
CA ILE A 59 4.70 -2.46 -9.26
C ILE A 59 5.93 -3.31 -9.55
N ASP A 60 6.98 -3.19 -8.73
CA ASP A 60 8.19 -4.00 -8.86
C ASP A 60 7.88 -5.50 -8.67
N TYR A 61 6.99 -5.85 -7.74
CA TYR A 61 6.54 -7.23 -7.54
C TYR A 61 5.80 -7.76 -8.77
N GLU A 62 4.83 -7.01 -9.29
CA GLU A 62 4.04 -7.42 -10.46
C GLU A 62 4.89 -7.52 -11.74
N ALA A 63 5.95 -6.71 -11.85
CA ALA A 63 6.90 -6.80 -12.95
C ALA A 63 7.73 -8.11 -12.95
N VAL A 64 7.92 -8.73 -11.78
CA VAL A 64 8.70 -9.96 -11.60
C VAL A 64 7.81 -11.20 -11.61
N GLU A 65 6.73 -11.19 -10.82
CA GLU A 65 5.85 -12.36 -10.60
C GLU A 65 4.64 -12.41 -11.54
N GLY A 66 4.45 -11.36 -12.34
CA GLY A 66 3.24 -11.16 -13.14
C GLY A 66 2.12 -10.48 -12.35
N ASN A 67 1.00 -10.24 -13.04
CA ASN A 67 -0.11 -9.50 -12.44
C ASN A 67 -0.84 -10.34 -11.39
N GLY A 68 -1.00 -9.80 -10.18
CA GLY A 68 -1.68 -10.46 -9.07
C GLY A 68 -0.75 -11.25 -8.15
N TYR A 69 -1.35 -11.87 -7.13
CA TYR A 69 -0.59 -12.60 -6.12
C TYR A 69 -0.19 -14.00 -6.58
N ASN A 70 1.11 -14.25 -6.63
CA ASN A 70 1.70 -15.55 -6.94
C ASN A 70 2.34 -16.18 -5.69
N PRO A 71 1.69 -17.15 -5.01
CA PRO A 71 2.26 -17.81 -3.84
C PRO A 71 3.36 -18.80 -4.22
N GLU A 72 4.47 -18.79 -3.47
CA GLU A 72 5.54 -19.78 -3.63
C GLU A 72 5.13 -21.15 -3.06
N ILE A 73 5.50 -22.23 -3.76
CA ILE A 73 5.26 -23.61 -3.28
C ILE A 73 6.28 -23.95 -2.19
N ALA A 74 5.81 -24.32 -1.00
CA ALA A 74 6.66 -24.80 0.10
C ALA A 74 6.94 -26.30 -0.01
N SER A 75 5.91 -27.11 -0.29
CA SER A 75 6.09 -28.56 -0.49
C SER A 75 4.94 -29.18 -1.28
N ILE A 76 5.25 -30.25 -1.99
CA ILE A 76 4.31 -31.16 -2.64
C ILE A 76 4.62 -32.55 -2.06
N LYS A 77 3.63 -33.22 -1.47
CA LYS A 77 3.80 -34.58 -0.96
C LYS A 77 3.35 -35.57 -2.01
N GLU A 78 4.25 -36.43 -2.48
CA GLU A 78 3.93 -37.44 -3.49
C GLU A 78 2.93 -38.46 -2.92
N GLY A 79 1.78 -38.64 -3.61
CA GLY A 79 0.70 -39.55 -3.19
C GLY A 79 -0.44 -38.89 -2.38
N ASP A 80 -0.26 -37.64 -1.96
CA ASP A 80 -1.32 -36.81 -1.38
C ASP A 80 -1.62 -35.66 -2.36
N GLY A 81 -2.88 -35.44 -2.72
CA GLY A 81 -3.28 -34.39 -3.67
C GLY A 81 -3.12 -32.96 -3.13
N SER A 82 -2.30 -32.77 -2.09
CA SER A 82 -2.16 -31.53 -1.33
C SER A 82 -0.89 -30.77 -1.72
N ILE A 83 -1.04 -29.46 -1.92
CA ILE A 83 0.07 -28.51 -2.14
C ILE A 83 0.13 -27.60 -0.92
N THR A 84 1.31 -27.48 -0.32
CA THR A 84 1.56 -26.53 0.78
C THR A 84 2.28 -25.31 0.24
N TRP A 85 1.77 -24.11 0.57
CA TRP A 85 2.32 -22.84 0.10
C TRP A 85 3.18 -22.17 1.18
N ALA A 86 4.27 -21.51 0.76
CA ALA A 86 5.17 -20.78 1.66
C ALA A 86 4.53 -19.44 2.03
N GLN A 87 4.08 -19.31 3.28
CA GLN A 87 3.55 -18.05 3.83
C GLN A 87 4.50 -17.52 4.90
N THR A 88 5.33 -16.57 4.52
CA THR A 88 6.24 -15.85 5.41
C THR A 88 5.87 -14.36 5.47
N GLU A 89 6.25 -13.69 6.55
CA GLU A 89 6.05 -12.26 6.66
C GLU A 89 6.82 -11.53 5.54
N GLY A 90 6.08 -10.87 4.64
CA GLY A 90 6.66 -10.17 3.47
C GLY A 90 6.30 -10.79 2.13
N ASN A 91 5.95 -12.08 2.06
CA ASN A 91 5.59 -12.75 0.80
C ASN A 91 4.07 -13.07 0.68
N THR A 92 3.26 -12.58 1.62
CA THR A 92 1.80 -12.77 1.56
C THR A 92 1.13 -11.68 0.74
N LYS A 93 -0.03 -11.99 0.15
CA LYS A 93 -0.87 -10.99 -0.52
C LYS A 93 -1.15 -9.77 0.38
N ALA A 94 -1.42 -10.00 1.66
CA ALA A 94 -1.70 -8.95 2.63
C ALA A 94 -0.48 -8.06 2.92
N SER A 95 0.74 -8.60 2.90
CA SER A 95 1.96 -7.81 3.09
C SER A 95 2.39 -7.07 1.82
N ILE A 96 2.10 -7.61 0.64
CA ILE A 96 2.44 -6.99 -0.65
C ILE A 96 1.47 -5.85 -0.96
N TYR A 97 0.18 -6.16 -1.05
CA TYR A 97 -0.87 -5.21 -1.45
C TYR A 97 -1.48 -4.42 -0.29
N GLY A 98 -1.37 -4.93 0.94
CA GLY A 98 -1.84 -4.25 2.15
C GLY A 98 -0.71 -3.62 2.97
N LEU A 99 -1.06 -3.09 4.14
CA LEU A 99 -0.08 -2.56 5.11
C LEU A 99 0.45 -3.68 5.99
N SER A 100 1.73 -3.98 5.87
CA SER A 100 2.44 -4.91 6.78
C SER A 100 2.58 -4.32 8.19
N GLU A 101 3.07 -5.10 9.15
CA GLU A 101 3.33 -4.57 10.50
C GLU A 101 4.44 -3.51 10.52
N SER A 102 5.44 -3.62 9.64
CA SER A 102 6.49 -2.60 9.49
C SER A 102 5.95 -1.30 8.86
N ASP A 103 5.07 -1.42 7.87
CA ASP A 103 4.34 -0.30 7.26
C ASP A 103 3.50 0.43 8.32
N LYS A 104 2.71 -0.33 9.07
CA LYS A 104 1.90 0.18 10.18
C LYS A 104 2.75 0.87 11.23
N ALA A 105 3.92 0.32 11.58
CA ALA A 105 4.84 0.93 12.53
C ALA A 105 5.34 2.31 12.04
N GLY A 106 5.68 2.43 10.75
CA GLY A 106 6.08 3.71 10.14
C GLY A 106 4.94 4.74 10.10
N LEU A 107 3.70 4.29 9.91
CA LEU A 107 2.51 5.14 9.87
C LEU A 107 1.96 5.53 11.26
N ARG A 108 2.29 4.79 12.32
CA ARG A 108 1.79 5.06 13.69
C ARG A 108 1.98 6.51 14.13
N ARG A 109 3.09 7.14 13.76
CA ARG A 109 3.38 8.56 14.08
C ARG A 109 2.42 9.56 13.42
N HIS A 110 1.76 9.16 12.32
CA HIS A 110 0.81 9.98 11.58
C HIS A 110 -0.65 9.64 11.92
N ARG A 111 -0.88 8.57 12.70
CA ARG A 111 -2.20 8.09 13.06
C ARG A 111 -2.83 8.98 14.12
N ARG A 112 -4.03 9.48 13.84
CA ARG A 112 -4.81 10.33 14.75
C ARG A 112 -5.76 9.50 15.62
N LEU A 113 -6.07 10.02 16.80
CA LEU A 113 -7.11 9.44 17.68
C LEU A 113 -8.49 9.73 17.09
N ARG A 114 -9.28 8.67 16.90
CA ARG A 114 -10.66 8.76 16.41
C ARG A 114 -11.50 9.57 17.40
N GLY A 115 -12.18 10.62 16.93
CA GLY A 115 -13.08 11.45 17.74
C GLY A 115 -12.49 12.74 18.35
N TYR A 116 -11.17 12.96 18.27
CA TYR A 116 -10.52 14.17 18.83
C TYR A 116 -9.81 15.05 17.79
N ALA A 117 -9.70 14.59 16.54
CA ALA A 117 -9.03 15.33 15.49
C ALA A 117 -9.99 16.33 14.81
N LYS A 118 -9.75 17.63 15.00
CA LYS A 118 -10.31 18.64 14.08
C LYS A 118 -9.77 18.37 12.66
N PRO A 119 -10.58 18.50 11.60
CA PRO A 119 -10.12 18.34 10.23
C PRO A 119 -9.21 19.52 9.88
N VAL A 120 -7.93 19.41 10.20
CA VAL A 120 -6.93 20.39 9.80
C VAL A 120 -6.18 19.82 8.60
N CYS A 121 -6.51 20.35 7.42
CA CYS A 121 -5.91 19.96 6.14
C CYS A 121 -4.57 20.62 5.85
N LYS A 122 -4.22 21.63 6.65
CA LYS A 122 -2.91 22.29 6.59
C LYS A 122 -2.52 22.73 8.00
N ASN A 123 -1.49 22.11 8.55
CA ASN A 123 -0.67 22.72 9.59
C ASN A 123 0.78 22.44 9.21
N VAL A 124 1.48 23.54 8.90
CA VAL A 124 2.93 23.82 8.85
C VAL A 124 3.86 22.65 8.56
#